data_AF-A0AA42PIY1-F1
#
_entry.id   AF-A0AA42PIY1-F1
#
_cell.length_a   1.000
_cell.length_b   1.000
_cell.length_c   1.000
_cell.angle_alpha   90.00
_cell.angle_beta   90.00
_cell.angle_gamma   90.00
#
_symmetry.space_group_name_H-M   'P 1'
#
loop_
_entity.id
_entity.type
_entity.pdbx_description
1 polymer ?
#
loop_
_entity_poly.entity_id
_entity_poly.type
_entity_poly.pdbx_seq_one_letter_code
_entity_poly.pdbx_strand_id
1 'polypeptide(L)'
;MAAALSELAAGKAGVEALLADGFADDDVSSEDIGLPAQGAQCERFEVAGSGTSFLLTCWVKPDTALGPGTPSLNLRRDYWTGTWTCIGNTHDEGLLPEGCRSS
;
A
#
# COMPACT_ATOMS: atom_id res chain seq x y z
N MET A 1 -3.52 -8.09 9.96
CA MET A 1 -3.46 -6.97 8.98
C MET A 1 -2.64 -5.77 9.44
N ALA A 2 -2.58 -5.41 10.72
CA ALA A 2 -1.72 -4.29 11.17
C ALA A 2 -0.23 -4.46 10.80
N ALA A 3 0.30 -5.68 10.87
CA ALA A 3 1.67 -5.96 10.44
C ALA A 3 1.89 -5.74 8.93
N ALA A 4 0.94 -6.17 8.09
CA ALA A 4 0.96 -5.89 6.64
C ALA A 4 0.93 -4.39 6.34
N LEU A 5 0.15 -3.61 7.10
CA LEU A 5 0.14 -2.15 6.99
C LEU A 5 1.51 -1.56 7.32
N SER A 6 2.20 -2.08 8.35
CA SER A 6 3.53 -1.61 8.74
C SER A 6 4.56 -1.87 7.64
N GLU A 7 4.48 -3.00 6.94
CA GLU A 7 5.35 -3.30 5.79
C GLU A 7 5.08 -2.31 4.65
N LEU A 8 3.81 -2.13 4.28
CA LEU A 8 3.42 -1.23 3.19
C LEU A 8 3.73 0.25 3.48
N ALA A 9 3.62 0.67 4.74
CA ALA A 9 3.88 2.05 5.16
C ALA A 9 5.34 2.49 4.96
N ALA A 10 6.29 1.56 4.91
CA ALA A 10 7.69 1.86 4.62
C ALA A 10 7.86 2.50 3.23
N GLY A 11 7.04 2.10 2.25
CA GLY A 11 7.09 2.62 0.88
C GLY A 11 6.68 4.09 0.74
N LYS A 12 5.96 4.66 1.73
CA LYS A 12 5.57 6.09 1.69
C LYS A 12 6.80 6.99 1.59
N ALA A 13 7.82 6.72 2.41
CA ALA A 13 9.03 7.52 2.44
C ALA A 13 9.79 7.45 1.12
N GLY A 14 9.82 6.27 0.48
CA GLY A 14 10.40 6.11 -0.86
C GLY A 14 9.66 6.93 -1.92
N VAL A 15 8.33 6.92 -1.91
CA VAL A 15 7.53 7.77 -2.81
C VAL A 15 7.81 9.26 -2.61
N GLU A 16 7.85 9.75 -1.37
CA GLU A 16 8.15 11.16 -1.12
C GLU A 16 9.58 11.53 -1.55
N ALA A 17 10.53 10.61 -1.45
CA ALA A 17 11.89 10.82 -1.95
C ALA A 17 11.94 10.90 -3.49
N LEU A 18 11.28 9.97 -4.19
CA LEU A 18 11.16 10.02 -5.66
C LEU A 18 10.55 11.34 -6.13
N LEU A 19 9.50 11.79 -5.46
CA LEU A 19 8.85 13.06 -5.78
C LEU A 19 9.74 14.27 -5.52
N ALA A 20 10.52 14.25 -4.43
CA ALA A 20 11.50 15.31 -4.14
C ALA A 20 12.60 15.38 -5.19
N ASP A 21 12.98 14.25 -5.78
CA ASP A 21 13.94 14.14 -6.88
C ASP A 21 13.35 14.51 -8.25
N GLY A 22 12.05 14.83 -8.32
CA GLY A 22 11.36 15.25 -9.53
C GLY A 22 10.90 14.10 -10.42
N PHE A 23 10.90 12.87 -9.91
CA PHE A 23 10.37 11.71 -10.61
C PHE A 23 8.85 11.86 -10.79
N ALA A 24 8.37 11.72 -12.04
CA ALA A 24 6.96 11.85 -12.38
C ALA A 24 6.50 10.79 -13.40
N ASP A 25 7.31 9.74 -13.62
CA ASP A 25 6.97 8.66 -14.54
C ASP A 25 5.98 7.68 -13.90
N ASP A 26 5.24 6.96 -14.75
CA ASP A 26 4.20 6.03 -14.33
C ASP A 26 4.74 4.61 -14.00
N ASP A 27 6.02 4.34 -14.30
CA ASP A 27 6.64 3.02 -14.16
C ASP A 27 7.56 2.96 -12.92
N VAL A 28 6.94 2.85 -11.75
CA VAL A 28 7.62 2.71 -10.46
C VAL A 28 7.41 1.30 -9.94
N SER A 29 8.50 0.60 -9.64
CA SER A 29 8.45 -0.71 -8.96
C SER A 29 8.38 -0.55 -7.44
N SER A 30 8.01 -1.61 -6.74
CA SER A 30 8.09 -1.67 -5.27
C SER A 30 9.50 -1.37 -4.76
N GLU A 31 10.51 -1.87 -5.47
CA GLU A 31 11.92 -1.78 -5.11
C GLU A 31 12.43 -0.34 -5.21
N ASP A 32 11.95 0.43 -6.19
CA ASP A 32 12.31 1.84 -6.36
C ASP A 32 11.91 2.71 -5.16
N ILE A 33 10.88 2.29 -4.42
CA ILE A 33 10.40 2.98 -3.21
C ILE A 33 10.84 2.26 -1.92
N GLY A 34 11.80 1.34 -2.02
CA GLY A 34 12.38 0.63 -0.88
C GLY A 34 11.50 -0.46 -0.28
N LEU A 35 10.45 -0.90 -0.98
CA LEU A 35 9.71 -2.10 -0.62
C LEU A 35 10.38 -3.34 -1.26
N PRO A 36 10.42 -4.49 -0.57
CA PRO A 36 10.86 -5.73 -1.19
C PRO A 36 9.82 -6.25 -2.18
N ALA A 37 10.21 -7.14 -3.09
CA ALA A 37 9.26 -7.86 -3.96
C ALA A 37 8.17 -8.61 -3.17
N GLN A 38 8.53 -9.14 -1.99
CA GLN A 38 7.64 -9.89 -1.10
C GLN A 38 7.95 -9.57 0.37
N GLY A 39 6.92 -9.59 1.22
CA GLY A 39 7.02 -9.28 2.63
C GLY A 39 6.84 -10.52 3.53
N ALA A 40 6.91 -10.32 4.84
CA ALA A 40 6.52 -11.38 5.77
C ALA A 40 5.00 -11.57 5.74
N GLN A 41 4.25 -10.48 5.63
CA GLN A 41 2.78 -10.46 5.60
C GLN A 41 2.20 -10.24 4.20
N CYS A 42 2.89 -9.48 3.35
CA CYS A 42 2.48 -9.25 1.98
C CYS A 42 3.03 -10.35 1.06
N GLU A 43 2.18 -11.00 0.28
CA GLU A 43 2.59 -11.93 -0.77
C GLU A 43 3.38 -11.19 -1.85
N ARG A 44 2.95 -9.97 -2.18
CA ARG A 44 3.60 -9.08 -3.13
C ARG A 44 3.17 -7.64 -2.91
N PHE A 45 3.99 -6.73 -3.39
CA PHE A 45 3.69 -5.31 -3.44
C PHE A 45 3.43 -4.88 -4.88
N GLU A 46 2.47 -3.98 -5.08
CA GLU A 46 2.29 -3.27 -6.34
C GLU A 46 2.34 -1.77 -6.09
N VAL A 47 2.86 -1.05 -7.07
CA VAL A 47 2.89 0.40 -7.10
C VAL A 47 2.24 0.83 -8.41
N ALA A 48 1.30 1.75 -8.31
CA ALA A 48 0.78 2.47 -9.46
C ALA A 48 0.97 3.96 -9.19
N GLY A 49 1.74 4.62 -10.04
CA GLY A 49 2.00 6.07 -9.97
C GLY A 49 1.43 6.78 -11.19
N SER A 50 0.96 8.01 -11.00
CA SER A 50 0.86 8.96 -12.09
C SER A 50 1.02 10.40 -11.60
N GLY A 51 2.06 11.08 -12.10
CA GLY A 51 2.49 12.37 -11.58
C GLY A 51 2.77 12.29 -10.07
N THR A 52 2.02 13.04 -9.26
CA THR A 52 2.16 13.03 -7.79
C THR A 52 1.18 12.10 -7.06
N SER A 53 0.31 11.41 -7.80
CA SER A 53 -0.64 10.44 -7.28
C SER A 53 0.01 9.05 -7.22
N PHE A 54 -0.09 8.39 -6.08
CA PHE A 54 0.45 7.03 -5.91
C PHE A 54 -0.56 6.13 -5.22
N LEU A 55 -0.60 4.87 -5.65
CA LEU A 55 -1.30 3.79 -5.00
C LEU A 55 -0.30 2.68 -4.70
N LEU A 56 -0.05 2.44 -3.43
CA LEU A 56 0.74 1.31 -2.96
C LEU A 56 -0.22 0.22 -2.51
N THR A 57 -0.04 -1.00 -3.01
CA THR A 57 -0.89 -2.14 -2.66
C THR A 57 -0.04 -3.25 -2.04
N CYS A 58 -0.44 -3.69 -0.85
CA CYS A 58 0.00 -4.96 -0.28
C CYS A 58 -1.11 -5.99 -0.50
N TRP A 59 -0.81 -7.04 -1.27
CA TRP A 59 -1.64 -8.23 -1.32
C TRP A 59 -1.28 -9.10 -0.13
N VAL A 60 -2.19 -9.23 0.83
CA VAL A 60 -1.94 -9.94 2.08
C VAL A 60 -1.90 -11.43 1.79
N LYS A 61 -0.94 -12.14 2.38
CA LYS A 61 -0.86 -13.60 2.26
C LYS A 61 -2.17 -14.24 2.71
N PRO A 62 -2.62 -15.30 2.03
CA PRO A 62 -3.84 -16.01 2.41
C PRO A 62 -3.73 -16.53 3.85
N ASP A 63 -4.74 -16.24 4.65
CA ASP A 63 -4.91 -16.77 6.00
C ASP A 63 -6.39 -17.14 6.16
N THR A 64 -6.65 -18.35 6.66
CA THR A 64 -8.00 -18.84 6.95
C THR A 64 -8.81 -17.90 7.83
N ALA A 65 -8.17 -17.12 8.71
CA ALA A 65 -8.82 -16.14 9.56
C ALA A 65 -9.37 -14.92 8.79
N LEU A 66 -8.87 -14.65 7.58
CA LEU A 66 -9.30 -13.52 6.74
C LEU A 66 -10.53 -13.85 5.88
N GLY A 67 -10.96 -15.11 5.87
CA GLY A 67 -12.09 -15.58 5.08
C GLY A 67 -11.77 -15.72 3.58
N PRO A 68 -12.80 -16.00 2.76
CA PRO A 68 -12.63 -16.15 1.32
C PRO A 68 -12.36 -14.79 0.65
N GLY A 69 -11.45 -14.79 -0.33
CA GLY A 69 -11.11 -13.61 -1.14
C GLY A 69 -9.62 -13.36 -1.21
N THR A 70 -9.25 -12.20 -1.77
CA THR A 70 -7.86 -11.75 -1.89
C THR A 70 -7.67 -10.49 -1.04
N PRO A 71 -7.38 -10.64 0.28
CA PRO A 71 -7.29 -9.51 1.17
C PRO A 71 -6.15 -8.57 0.74
N SER A 72 -6.41 -7.27 0.78
CA SER A 72 -5.41 -6.26 0.42
C SER A 72 -5.49 -5.04 1.32
N LEU A 73 -4.35 -4.36 1.45
CA LEU A 73 -4.24 -3.04 2.05
C LEU A 73 -3.65 -2.10 1.01
N ASN A 74 -4.20 -0.92 0.91
CA ASN A 74 -3.79 0.08 -0.06
C ASN A 74 -3.45 1.37 0.67
N LEU A 75 -2.37 2.03 0.27
CA LEU A 75 -2.05 3.39 0.65
C LEU A 75 -2.14 4.28 -0.59
N ARG A 76 -3.12 5.18 -0.59
CA ARG A 76 -3.33 6.14 -1.66
C ARG A 76 -2.80 7.50 -1.25
N ARG A 77 -1.88 8.05 -2.03
CA ARG A 77 -1.41 9.43 -1.93
C ARG A 77 -2.27 10.31 -2.83
N ASP A 78 -2.94 11.29 -2.24
CA ASP A 78 -3.77 12.24 -2.97
C ASP A 78 -2.90 13.20 -3.80
N TYR A 79 -3.27 13.40 -5.06
CA TYR A 79 -2.56 14.23 -6.02
C TYR A 79 -2.44 15.70 -5.57
N TRP A 80 -3.52 16.25 -5.00
CA TRP A 80 -3.65 17.69 -4.70
C TRP A 80 -3.03 18.06 -3.37
N THR A 81 -3.20 17.19 -2.38
CA THR A 81 -2.83 17.47 -0.98
C THR A 81 -1.56 16.75 -0.55
N GLY A 82 -1.13 15.72 -1.29
CA GLY A 82 -0.03 14.83 -0.88
C GLY A 82 -0.37 13.98 0.34
N THR A 83 -1.64 13.96 0.78
CA THR A 83 -2.04 13.21 1.98
C THR A 83 -2.20 11.73 1.67
N TRP A 84 -1.89 10.89 2.66
CA TRP A 84 -2.00 9.44 2.55
C TRP A 84 -3.28 8.93 3.21
N THR A 85 -4.09 8.21 2.46
CA THR A 85 -5.26 7.48 2.96
C THR A 85 -5.00 5.97 2.89
N CYS A 86 -5.39 5.23 3.93
CA CYS A 86 -5.38 3.76 3.86
C CYS A 86 -6.76 3.22 3.47
N ILE A 87 -6.77 2.16 2.65
CA ILE A 87 -8.00 1.51 2.18
C ILE A 87 -7.77 0.01 2.27
N GLY A 88 -8.58 -0.66 3.10
CA GLY A 88 -8.56 -2.10 3.24
C GLY A 88 -9.62 -2.79 2.40
N ASN A 89 -9.30 -3.99 1.92
CA ASN A 89 -10.26 -4.90 1.31
C ASN A 89 -10.09 -6.28 1.95
N THR A 90 -11.15 -6.77 2.59
CA THR A 90 -11.20 -8.07 3.26
C THR A 90 -12.66 -8.48 3.44
N HIS A 91 -12.91 -9.75 3.70
CA HIS A 91 -14.24 -10.25 3.98
C HIS A 91 -14.81 -9.70 5.30
N ASP A 92 -13.96 -9.55 6.32
CA ASP A 92 -14.33 -9.03 7.64
C ASP A 92 -13.62 -7.69 7.91
N GLU A 93 -14.35 -6.58 7.78
CA GLU A 93 -13.84 -5.23 8.04
C GLU A 93 -13.32 -5.02 9.48
N GLY A 94 -13.78 -5.84 10.44
CA GLY A 94 -13.28 -5.84 11.81
C GLY A 94 -11.79 -6.17 11.90
N LEU A 95 -11.26 -6.91 10.93
CA LEU A 95 -9.84 -7.28 10.84
C LEU A 95 -8.97 -6.17 10.26
N LEU A 96 -9.57 -5.16 9.63
CA LEU A 96 -8.84 -4.01 9.10
C LEU A 96 -8.30 -3.14 10.24
N PRO A 97 -7.06 -2.60 10.10
CA PRO A 97 -6.58 -1.53 10.96
C PRO A 97 -7.53 -0.33 10.90
N GLU A 98 -7.70 0.38 12.02
CA GLU A 98 -8.66 1.49 12.15
C GLU A 98 -8.55 2.51 11.02
N GLY A 99 -7.33 2.94 10.69
CA GLY A 99 -7.09 3.91 9.62
C GLY A 99 -7.33 3.42 8.19
N CYS A 100 -7.63 2.13 8.00
CA CYS A 100 -7.88 1.50 6.71
C CYS A 100 -9.34 1.06 6.52
N ARG A 101 -10.19 1.22 7.54
CA ARG A 101 -11.61 0.89 7.45
C ARG A 101 -12.33 1.93 6.59
N SER A 102 -13.27 1.46 5.77
CA SER A 102 -14.27 2.30 5.11
C SER A 102 -14.99 3.12 6.18
N SER A 103 -14.85 4.44 6.16
CA SER A 103 -15.64 5.35 7.01
C SER A 103 -16.96 5.70 6.34
#